data_AF-A0A942FFT8-F1
#
_entry.id   AF-A0A942FFT8-F1
#
_cell.length_a   1.000
_cell.length_b   1.000
_cell.length_c   1.000
_cell.angle_alpha   90.00
_cell.angle_beta   90.00
_cell.angle_gamma   90.00
#
_symmetry.space_group_name_H-M   'P 1'
#
loop_
_entity.id
_entity.type
_entity.pdbx_description
1 polymer ?
#
loop_
_entity_poly.entity_id
_entity_poly.type
_entity_poly.pdbx_seq_one_letter_code
_entity_poly.pdbx_strand_id
1 'polypeptide(L)'
;MRAIILLILACAWATASAQVYTWRDASGKVHYSDTPPPDVDAKKMRAGAQADKSPASGAAGRSLAEQDMEFRKRQDEAEKARAKKEQESSAAEDSKRNCADAKK
;
A
#
# COMPACT_ATOMS: atom_id res chain seq x y z
N MET A 1 6.22 -25.22 -46.90
CA MET A 1 6.77 -24.05 -46.16
C MET A 1 5.99 -22.76 -46.43
N ARG A 2 5.76 -22.32 -47.68
CA ARG A 2 4.98 -21.09 -47.98
C ARG A 2 3.57 -21.07 -47.37
N ALA A 3 2.84 -22.19 -47.43
CA ALA A 3 1.49 -22.28 -46.87
C ALA A 3 1.45 -22.16 -45.33
N ILE A 4 2.48 -22.64 -44.63
CA ILE A 4 2.58 -22.54 -43.17
C ILE A 4 2.88 -21.09 -42.76
N ILE A 5 3.73 -20.39 -43.52
CA ILE A 5 4.02 -18.96 -43.29
C ILE A 5 2.76 -18.12 -43.49
N LEU A 6 1.95 -18.40 -44.50
CA LEU A 6 0.68 -17.70 -44.73
C LEU A 6 -0.34 -17.96 -43.60
N LEU A 7 -0.39 -19.18 -43.07
CA LEU A 7 -1.27 -19.54 -41.95
C LEU A 7 -0.88 -18.81 -40.66
N ILE A 8 0.42 -18.70 -40.36
CA ILE A 8 0.93 -17.97 -39.20
C ILE A 8 0.65 -16.46 -39.34
N LEU A 9 0.82 -15.90 -40.55
CA LEU A 9 0.55 -14.49 -40.81
C LEU A 9 -0.93 -14.13 -40.66
N ALA A 10 -1.84 -15.04 -41.03
CA ALA A 10 -3.27 -14.85 -40.85
C ALA A 10 -3.72 -14.86 -39.37
N CYS A 11 -3.03 -15.63 -38.52
CA CYS A 11 -3.36 -15.72 -37.09
C CYS A 11 -2.90 -14.48 -36.29
N ALA A 12 -1.95 -13.71 -36.81
CA ALA A 12 -1.38 -12.53 -36.14
C ALA A 12 -2.34 -11.32 -36.07
N TRP A 13 -3.48 -11.34 -36.75
CA TRP A 13 -4.45 -10.23 -36.77
C TRP A 13 -5.56 -10.35 -35.73
N ALA A 14 -5.60 -11.42 -34.94
CA ALA A 14 -6.57 -11.59 -33.86
C ALA A 14 -6.13 -10.82 -32.58
N THR A 15 -5.99 -9.50 -32.66
CA THR A 15 -5.82 -8.67 -31.48
C THR A 15 -7.19 -8.39 -30.86
N ALA A 16 -7.63 -9.26 -29.96
CA ALA A 16 -8.81 -9.01 -29.14
C ALA A 16 -8.56 -7.80 -28.23
N SER A 17 -9.09 -6.63 -28.59
CA SER A 17 -9.06 -5.46 -27.72
C SER A 17 -10.06 -5.66 -26.58
N ALA A 18 -9.62 -6.18 -25.43
CA ALA A 18 -10.43 -6.21 -24.23
C ALA A 18 -10.67 -4.77 -23.76
N GLN A 19 -11.91 -4.30 -23.88
CA GLN A 19 -12.31 -2.97 -23.41
C GLN A 19 -12.78 -3.10 -21.97
N VAL A 20 -11.88 -2.84 -21.00
CA VAL A 20 -12.25 -2.82 -19.58
C VAL A 20 -12.92 -1.48 -19.27
N TYR A 21 -14.13 -1.53 -18.71
CA TYR A 21 -14.87 -0.36 -18.27
C TYR A 21 -14.66 -0.16 -16.78
N THR A 22 -14.63 1.11 -16.35
CA THR A 22 -14.63 1.45 -14.94
C THR A 22 -15.67 2.52 -14.63
N TRP A 23 -16.37 2.33 -13.51
CA TRP A 23 -17.31 3.31 -12.97
C TRP A 23 -17.23 3.31 -11.44
N ARG A 24 -17.71 4.39 -10.84
CA ARG A 24 -17.88 4.51 -9.39
C ARG A 24 -19.36 4.28 -9.07
N ASP A 25 -19.63 3.44 -8.08
CA ASP A 25 -20.98 3.29 -7.55
C ASP A 25 -21.33 4.42 -6.56
N ALA A 26 -22.59 4.45 -6.10
CA ALA A 26 -23.07 5.42 -5.11
C ALA A 26 -22.34 5.34 -3.75
N SER A 27 -21.65 4.22 -3.48
CA SER A 27 -20.85 4.01 -2.27
C SER A 27 -19.39 4.48 -2.44
N GLY A 28 -19.03 5.02 -3.60
CA GLY A 28 -17.68 5.50 -3.91
C GLY A 28 -16.68 4.40 -4.28
N LYS A 29 -17.11 3.14 -4.39
CA LYS A 29 -16.26 2.02 -4.78
C LYS A 29 -16.11 1.99 -6.30
N VAL A 30 -14.88 1.77 -6.76
CA VAL A 30 -14.55 1.63 -8.18
C VAL A 30 -14.75 0.18 -8.60
N HIS A 31 -15.55 -0.03 -9.64
CA HIS A 31 -15.76 -1.34 -10.25
C HIS A 31 -15.05 -1.41 -11.60
N TYR A 32 -14.61 -2.62 -11.96
CA TYR A 32 -14.00 -2.95 -13.24
C TYR A 32 -14.76 -4.13 -13.85
N SER A 33 -15.28 -3.98 -15.05
CA SER A 33 -16.00 -5.05 -15.76
C SER A 33 -15.86 -4.86 -17.27
N ASP A 34 -15.87 -5.96 -18.01
CA ASP A 34 -15.95 -5.95 -19.47
C ASP A 34 -17.39 -5.69 -19.96
N THR A 35 -18.40 -5.86 -19.10
CA THR A 35 -19.82 -5.61 -19.41
C THR A 35 -20.40 -4.64 -18.38
N PRO A 36 -20.46 -3.32 -18.67
CA PRO A 36 -21.08 -2.36 -17.78
C PRO A 36 -22.61 -2.53 -17.75
N PRO A 37 -23.28 -2.34 -16.60
CA PRO A 37 -24.73 -2.22 -16.53
C PRO A 37 -25.25 -1.05 -17.39
N PRO A 38 -26.46 -1.11 -17.95
CA PRO A 38 -26.99 -0.06 -18.83
C PRO A 38 -27.29 1.27 -18.11
N ASP A 39 -27.31 1.26 -16.77
CA ASP A 39 -27.76 2.37 -15.93
C ASP A 39 -26.60 3.15 -15.26
N VAL A 40 -25.36 2.96 -15.75
CA VAL A 40 -24.18 3.64 -15.21
C VAL A 40 -23.37 4.31 -16.31
N ASP A 41 -22.91 5.55 -16.05
CA ASP A 41 -21.97 6.28 -16.90
C ASP A 41 -20.58 5.60 -16.86
N ALA A 42 -20.41 4.53 -17.63
CA ALA A 42 -19.19 3.75 -17.70
C ALA A 42 -18.15 4.42 -18.63
N LYS A 43 -16.98 4.78 -18.10
CA LYS A 43 -15.87 5.33 -18.89
C LYS A 43 -15.00 4.19 -19.42
N LYS A 44 -14.78 4.14 -20.74
CA LYS A 44 -13.81 3.22 -21.37
C LYS A 44 -12.40 3.51 -20.84
N MET A 45 -11.79 2.54 -20.16
CA MET A 45 -10.42 2.69 -19.70
C MET A 45 -9.49 2.35 -20.88
N ARG A 46 -8.71 3.32 -21.37
CA ARG A 46 -7.60 3.03 -22.28
C ARG A 46 -6.45 2.48 -21.44
N ALA A 47 -5.95 1.28 -21.76
CA ALA A 47 -4.74 0.74 -21.16
C ALA A 47 -3.58 1.73 -21.41
N GLY A 48 -3.18 2.48 -20.37
CA GLY A 48 -2.19 3.55 -20.45
C GLY A 48 -2.68 4.94 -20.05
N ALA A 49 -4.00 5.15 -19.90
CA ALA A 49 -4.52 6.36 -19.27
C ALA A 49 -4.40 6.19 -17.75
N GLN A 50 -3.34 6.74 -17.18
CA GLN A 50 -3.16 6.89 -15.74
C GLN A 50 -4.45 7.49 -15.18
N ALA A 51 -5.20 6.69 -14.42
CA ALA A 51 -6.42 7.13 -13.78
C ALA A 51 -6.06 8.37 -12.97
N ASP A 52 -6.65 9.52 -13.35
CA ASP A 52 -6.56 10.75 -12.58
C ASP A 52 -6.81 10.41 -11.11
N LYS A 53 -5.89 10.86 -10.27
CA LYS A 53 -5.85 10.62 -8.83
C LYS A 53 -7.11 11.18 -8.17
N SER A 54 -8.22 10.46 -8.23
CA SER A 54 -9.34 10.65 -7.33
C SER A 54 -9.02 9.86 -6.06
N PRO A 55 -8.88 10.54 -4.90
CA PRO A 55 -8.50 9.88 -3.66
C PRO A 55 -9.55 8.83 -3.31
N ALA A 56 -9.12 7.59 -3.18
CA ALA A 56 -9.98 6.53 -2.69
C ALA A 56 -10.34 6.85 -1.23
N SER A 57 -11.61 7.22 -1.02
CA SER A 57 -12.22 7.27 0.31
C SER A 57 -12.33 5.84 0.86
N GLY A 58 -11.86 5.65 2.08
CA GLY A 58 -11.86 4.37 2.80
C GLY A 58 -10.90 4.33 4.00
N ALA A 59 -9.87 5.18 3.99
CA ALA A 59 -9.01 5.50 5.14
C ALA A 59 -8.79 7.01 5.30
N ALA A 60 -9.67 7.81 4.69
CA ALA A 60 -9.56 9.26 4.53
C ALA A 60 -10.02 10.05 5.78
N GLY A 61 -9.47 9.71 6.95
CA GLY A 61 -9.63 10.51 8.17
C GLY A 61 -8.29 11.02 8.72
N ARG A 62 -7.23 10.22 8.58
CA ARG A 62 -5.87 10.63 8.90
C ARG A 62 -5.14 10.92 7.59
N SER A 63 -4.72 12.17 7.41
CA SER A 63 -3.86 12.53 6.28
C SER A 63 -2.62 11.62 6.28
N LEU A 64 -2.00 11.38 5.12
CA LEU A 64 -0.75 10.61 5.05
C LEU A 64 0.33 11.21 5.98
N ALA A 65 0.34 12.53 6.11
CA ALA A 65 1.20 13.24 7.05
C ALA A 65 0.96 12.85 8.51
N GLU A 66 -0.31 12.68 8.93
CA GLU A 66 -0.65 12.26 10.29
C GLU A 66 -0.16 10.83 10.58
N GLN A 67 -0.31 9.92 9.62
CA GLN A 67 0.18 8.54 9.76
C GLN A 67 1.70 8.47 9.88
N ASP A 68 2.42 9.28 9.09
CA ASP A 68 3.88 9.36 9.16
C ASP A 68 4.36 9.92 10.51
N MET A 69 3.66 10.92 11.06
CA MET A 69 3.97 11.45 12.39
C MET A 69 3.70 10.43 13.50
N GLU A 70 2.56 9.72 13.47
CA GLU A 70 2.24 8.68 14.45
C GLU A 70 3.27 7.52 14.41
N PHE A 71 3.76 7.16 13.23
CA PHE A 71 4.76 6.11 13.07
C PHE A 71 6.11 6.54 13.66
N ARG A 72 6.57 7.76 13.36
CA ARG A 72 7.81 8.31 13.94
C ARG A 72 7.73 8.40 15.46
N LYS A 73 6.62 8.93 15.99
CA LYS A 73 6.39 9.01 17.43
C LYS A 73 6.46 7.63 18.11
N ARG A 74 5.86 6.60 17.50
CA ARG A 74 5.95 5.23 18.01
C ARG A 74 7.37 4.67 18.02
N GLN A 75 8.19 5.01 17.02
CA GLN A 75 9.60 4.61 17.01
C GLN A 75 10.38 5.31 18.12
N ASP A 76 10.24 6.63 18.26
CA ASP A 76 10.93 7.41 19.29
C ASP A 76 10.55 6.96 20.71
N GLU A 77 9.27 6.67 20.95
CA GLU A 77 8.81 6.15 22.25
C GLU A 77 9.36 4.76 22.53
N ALA A 78 9.41 3.88 21.52
CA ALA A 78 9.98 2.55 21.65
C ALA A 78 11.49 2.58 21.93
N GLU A 79 12.24 3.48 21.27
CA GLU A 79 13.66 3.68 21.51
C GLU A 79 13.91 4.23 22.91
N LYS A 80 13.20 5.29 23.31
CA LYS A 80 13.30 5.87 24.65
C LYS A 80 12.94 4.85 25.74
N ALA A 81 11.92 4.02 25.52
CA ALA A 81 11.55 2.96 26.47
C ALA A 81 12.66 1.91 26.61
N ARG A 82 13.30 1.50 25.51
CA ARG A 82 14.44 0.58 25.53
C ARG A 82 15.65 1.19 26.22
N ALA A 83 16.01 2.42 25.88
CA ALA A 83 17.13 3.14 26.48
C ALA A 83 16.93 3.36 27.99
N LYS A 84 15.72 3.74 28.40
CA LYS A 84 15.38 3.90 29.83
C LYS A 84 15.48 2.57 30.57
N LYS A 85 14.94 1.49 30.00
CA LYS A 85 15.01 0.16 30.62
C LYS A 85 16.46 -0.32 30.77
N GLU A 86 17.29 -0.10 29.75
CA GLU A 86 18.73 -0.43 29.79
C GLU A 86 19.47 0.39 30.86
N GLN A 87 19.17 1.68 30.96
CA GLN A 87 19.75 2.56 31.98
C GLN A 87 19.29 2.17 33.39
N GLU A 88 18.02 1.80 33.58
CA GLU A 88 17.52 1.32 34.86
C GLU A 88 18.16 -0.02 35.26
N SER A 89 18.39 -0.94 34.32
CA SER A 89 19.10 -2.19 34.62
C SER A 89 20.56 -1.95 34.98
N SER A 90 21.29 -1.13 34.23
CA SER A 90 22.69 -0.85 34.52
C SER A 90 22.85 -0.11 35.85
N ALA A 91 22.01 0.89 36.13
CA ALA A 91 22.01 1.60 37.41
C ALA A 91 21.70 0.66 38.60
N ALA A 92 20.78 -0.29 38.42
CA ALA A 92 20.48 -1.29 39.44
C ALA A 92 21.66 -2.26 39.67
N GLU A 93 22.38 -2.65 38.62
CA GLU A 93 23.58 -3.48 38.72
C GLU A 93 24.73 -2.73 39.41
N ASP A 94 24.97 -1.48 39.04
CA ASP A 94 26.00 -0.63 39.63
C ASP A 94 25.73 -0.37 41.11
N SER A 95 24.47 -0.12 41.49
CA SER A 95 24.07 0.03 42.88
C SER A 95 24.35 -1.25 43.69
N LYS A 96 24.04 -2.43 43.14
CA LYS A 96 24.34 -3.73 43.79
C LYS A 96 25.85 -3.93 43.96
N ARG A 97 26.64 -3.64 42.93
CA ARG A 97 28.10 -3.72 42.96
C ARG A 97 28.68 -2.81 44.05
N ASN A 98 28.27 -1.56 44.07
CA ASN A 98 28.70 -0.58 45.07
C ASN A 98 28.37 -1.05 46.50
N CYS A 99 27.16 -1.56 46.74
CA CYS A 99 26.78 -2.10 48.05
C CYS A 99 27.60 -3.34 48.44
N ALA A 100 27.99 -4.19 47.48
CA ALA A 100 28.83 -5.36 47.76
C ALA A 100 30.27 -4.94 48.10
N ASP A 101 30.82 -3.99 47.36
CA ASP A 101 32.16 -3.45 47.58
C ASP A 101 32.27 -2.73 48.93
N ALA A 102 31.25 -1.97 49.34
CA ALA A 102 31.22 -1.26 50.62
C ALA A 102 31.08 -2.19 51.85
N LYS A 103 30.67 -3.45 51.65
CA LYS A 103 30.53 -4.45 52.72
C LYS A 103 31.78 -5.31 52.93
N LYS A 104 32.79 -5.15 52.07
CA LYS A 104 34.06 -5.86 52.14
C LYS A 104 35.09 -5.06 52.94
#